data_AF-A0A5S4H870-F1
#
_entry.id   AF-A0A5S4H870-F1
#
_cell.length_a   1.000
_cell.length_b   1.000
_cell.length_c   1.000
_cell.angle_alpha   90.00
_cell.angle_beta   90.00
_cell.angle_gamma   90.00
#
_symmetry.space_group_name_H-M   'P 1'
#
loop_
_entity.id
_entity.type
_entity.pdbx_description
1 polymer ?
#
loop_
_entity_poly.entity_id
_entity_poly.type
_entity_poly.pdbx_seq_one_letter_code
_entity_poly.pdbx_strand_id
1 'polypeptide(L)'
;MQKVGNRVMSMAAAVITAAVAPVVVAIPSASASETDVRPMASCSDWTPHIRRVIVGSAAVHTSYSGSSPVIAKWKSKTLFRVDKRCVNDAGNLWWHSDCCTGVKGWIWNDYTEFAHYN
;
A
#
# COMPACT_ATOMS: atom_id res chain seq x y z
N MET A 1 57.07 -26.36 -22.40
CA MET A 1 57.46 -27.07 -21.16
C MET A 1 57.89 -26.04 -20.12
N GLN A 2 57.07 -25.78 -19.12
CA GLN A 2 57.42 -24.90 -18.00
C GLN A 2 57.13 -25.61 -16.67
N LYS A 3 58.10 -25.45 -15.77
CA LYS A 3 58.37 -26.28 -14.61
C LYS A 3 57.40 -26.00 -13.44
N VAL A 4 57.14 -27.10 -12.75
CA VAL A 4 56.55 -27.28 -11.43
C VAL A 4 57.21 -26.35 -10.40
N GLY A 5 56.38 -25.73 -9.55
CA GLY A 5 56.82 -24.98 -8.37
C GLY A 5 55.78 -25.11 -7.26
N ASN A 6 55.97 -26.14 -6.42
CA ASN A 6 55.22 -26.41 -5.20
C ASN A 6 55.29 -25.23 -4.21
N ARG A 7 54.15 -24.83 -3.66
CA ARG A 7 54.09 -24.22 -2.33
C ARG A 7 52.99 -24.88 -1.52
N VAL A 8 53.43 -25.76 -0.63
CA VAL A 8 52.65 -26.33 0.46
C VAL A 8 52.58 -25.25 1.55
N MET A 9 51.38 -24.83 1.94
CA MET A 9 51.18 -24.08 3.18
C MET A 9 50.23 -24.89 4.06
N SER A 10 50.81 -25.50 5.09
CA SER A 10 50.11 -26.13 6.21
C SER A 10 49.20 -25.11 6.89
N MET A 11 47.91 -25.42 6.99
CA MET A 11 47.02 -24.76 7.93
C MET A 11 46.69 -25.76 9.05
N ALA A 12 47.13 -25.42 10.25
CA ALA A 12 46.79 -26.15 11.46
C ALA A 12 45.29 -26.02 11.73
N ALA A 13 44.59 -27.15 11.73
CA ALA A 13 43.20 -27.23 12.14
C ALA A 13 43.12 -27.21 13.67
N ALA A 14 42.73 -26.08 14.25
CA ALA A 14 42.28 -26.02 15.64
C ALA A 14 40.81 -26.45 15.68
N VAL A 15 40.57 -27.69 16.13
CA VAL A 15 39.22 -28.21 16.37
C VAL A 15 38.70 -27.58 17.66
N ILE A 16 37.81 -26.59 17.53
CA ILE A 16 37.01 -26.11 18.66
C ILE A 16 35.81 -27.03 18.78
N THR A 17 35.86 -27.99 19.71
CA THR A 17 34.68 -28.75 20.13
C THR A 17 33.79 -27.84 20.98
N ALA A 18 32.93 -27.06 20.33
CA ALA A 18 31.81 -26.42 21.00
C ALA A 18 30.70 -27.48 21.19
N ALA A 19 30.50 -27.92 22.42
CA ALA A 19 29.33 -28.71 22.80
C ALA A 19 28.08 -27.83 22.65
N VAL A 20 27.39 -27.94 21.52
CA VAL A 20 26.08 -27.33 21.31
C VAL A 20 25.02 -28.23 21.94
N ALA A 21 24.44 -27.77 23.04
CA ALA A 21 23.19 -28.33 23.55
C ALA A 21 22.10 -28.17 22.47
N PRO A 22 21.24 -29.18 22.22
CA PRO A 22 20.15 -29.03 21.28
C PRO A 22 19.15 -28.03 21.85
N VAL A 23 19.21 -26.78 21.38
CA VAL A 23 18.10 -25.86 21.52
C VAL A 23 17.01 -26.40 20.61
N VAL A 24 15.97 -26.96 21.21
CA VAL A 24 14.72 -27.27 20.51
C VAL A 24 14.15 -25.93 20.08
N VAL A 25 14.52 -25.51 18.87
CA VAL A 25 13.82 -24.43 18.18
C VAL A 25 12.48 -25.04 17.82
N ALA A 26 11.46 -24.73 18.61
CA ALA A 26 10.09 -24.83 18.14
C ALA A 26 10.01 -23.84 16.98
N ILE A 27 10.24 -24.34 15.77
CA ILE A 27 9.86 -23.63 14.56
C ILE A 27 8.34 -23.61 14.66
N PRO A 28 7.68 -22.46 14.90
CA PRO A 28 6.28 -22.43 14.62
C PRO A 28 6.18 -22.76 13.14
N SER A 29 5.67 -23.95 12.82
CA SER A 29 5.11 -24.24 11.52
C SER A 29 3.99 -23.22 11.36
N ALA A 30 4.34 -22.03 10.90
CA ALA A 30 3.41 -21.12 10.28
C ALA A 30 2.94 -21.89 9.05
N SER A 31 1.92 -22.71 9.26
CA SER A 31 0.98 -23.07 8.22
C SER A 31 0.47 -21.74 7.69
N ALA A 32 1.20 -21.19 6.72
CA ALA A 32 0.67 -20.21 5.81
C ALA A 32 -0.41 -20.95 5.03
N SER A 33 -1.59 -21.07 5.64
CA SER A 33 -2.81 -21.10 4.85
C SER A 33 -2.66 -19.94 3.88
N GLU A 34 -2.76 -20.23 2.60
CA GLU A 34 -3.07 -19.24 1.58
C GLU A 34 -4.45 -18.67 1.92
N THR A 35 -4.49 -17.84 2.96
CA THR A 35 -5.58 -16.92 3.22
C THR A 35 -5.45 -15.93 2.09
N ASP A 36 -6.15 -16.24 1.00
CA ASP A 36 -6.55 -15.36 -0.08
C ASP A 36 -6.46 -13.91 0.42
N VAL A 37 -5.33 -13.23 0.15
CA VAL A 37 -5.00 -11.91 0.71
C VAL A 37 -5.84 -10.90 -0.05
N ARG A 38 -7.15 -10.94 0.20
CA ARG A 38 -8.08 -9.97 -0.34
C ARG A 38 -7.83 -8.65 0.38
N PRO A 39 -7.75 -7.52 -0.35
CA PRO A 39 -7.69 -6.21 0.29
C PRO A 39 -8.88 -6.06 1.22
N MET A 40 -8.64 -6.00 2.53
CA MET A 40 -9.71 -5.71 3.47
C MET A 40 -10.11 -4.25 3.29
N ALA A 41 -11.42 -3.98 3.20
CA ALA A 41 -11.91 -2.61 3.23
C ALA A 41 -11.36 -1.91 4.47
N SER A 42 -10.82 -0.71 4.26
CA SER A 42 -10.19 0.09 5.30
C SER A 42 -10.48 1.56 5.08
N CYS A 43 -10.60 2.30 6.17
CA CYS A 43 -10.91 3.72 6.09
C CYS A 43 -10.30 4.46 7.27
N SER A 44 -9.44 5.43 6.98
CA SER A 44 -8.73 6.19 8.00
C SER A 44 -8.79 7.68 7.73
N ASP A 45 -8.71 8.47 8.79
CA ASP A 45 -8.46 9.90 8.67
C ASP A 45 -7.11 10.13 7.97
N TRP A 46 -7.00 11.24 7.26
CA TRP A 46 -5.83 11.59 6.47
C TRP A 46 -5.52 13.07 6.65
N THR A 47 -4.25 13.44 6.54
CA THR A 47 -3.84 14.84 6.61
C THR A 47 -4.56 15.63 5.51
N PRO A 48 -5.32 16.69 5.87
CA PRO A 48 -6.12 17.38 4.88
C PRO A 48 -5.29 18.01 3.78
N HIS A 49 -5.69 17.78 2.52
CA HIS A 49 -5.02 18.33 1.34
C HIS A 49 -6.02 18.57 0.22
N ILE A 50 -5.62 19.38 -0.77
CA ILE A 50 -6.45 19.68 -1.93
C ILE A 50 -6.11 18.72 -3.08
N ARG A 51 -7.15 18.14 -3.67
CA ARG A 51 -7.07 17.40 -4.92
C ARG A 51 -7.92 18.08 -5.99
N ARG A 52 -7.69 17.69 -7.23
CA ARG A 52 -8.38 18.22 -8.41
C ARG A 52 -8.94 17.08 -9.25
N VAL A 53 -10.15 17.26 -9.77
CA VAL A 53 -10.74 16.34 -10.76
C VAL A 53 -10.05 16.49 -12.12
N ILE A 54 -9.59 15.39 -12.71
CA ILE A 54 -8.85 15.38 -13.99
C ILE A 54 -9.67 14.89 -15.18
N VAL A 55 -10.79 14.20 -14.95
CA VAL A 55 -11.71 13.73 -15.99
C VAL A 55 -12.80 14.77 -16.29
N GLY A 56 -13.49 14.64 -17.44
CA GLY A 56 -14.55 15.58 -17.85
C GLY A 56 -15.70 15.70 -16.83
N SER A 57 -16.07 14.58 -16.21
CA SER A 57 -17.01 14.54 -15.09
C SER A 57 -16.72 13.35 -14.18
N ALA A 58 -16.68 13.58 -12.87
CA ALA A 58 -16.48 12.54 -11.86
C ALA A 58 -17.71 12.44 -10.95
N ALA A 59 -18.15 11.20 -10.69
CA ALA A 59 -19.23 10.93 -9.76
C ALA A 59 -18.74 11.01 -8.31
N VAL A 60 -19.57 11.59 -7.44
CA VAL A 60 -19.38 11.62 -6.00
C VAL A 60 -20.47 10.76 -5.37
N HIS A 61 -20.05 9.81 -4.53
CA HIS A 61 -20.92 8.76 -3.99
C HIS A 61 -21.16 8.96 -2.49
N THR A 62 -22.24 8.36 -1.97
CA THR A 62 -22.53 8.34 -0.52
C THR A 62 -21.54 7.52 0.30
N SER A 63 -20.88 6.53 -0.32
CA SER A 63 -19.81 5.73 0.31
C SER A 63 -18.71 5.40 -0.72
N TYR A 64 -17.57 4.87 -0.25
CA TYR A 64 -16.39 4.56 -1.06
C TYR A 64 -16.56 3.30 -1.94
N SER A 65 -17.66 3.21 -2.69
CA SER A 65 -17.94 2.14 -3.64
C SER A 65 -18.62 2.69 -4.89
N GLY A 66 -18.25 2.16 -6.06
CA GLY A 66 -18.88 2.52 -7.34
C GLY A 66 -20.34 2.07 -7.45
N SER A 67 -20.78 1.11 -6.63
CA SER A 67 -22.18 0.67 -6.56
C SER A 67 -23.06 1.58 -5.71
N SER A 68 -22.48 2.52 -4.96
CA SER A 68 -23.21 3.39 -4.06
C SER A 68 -23.91 4.53 -4.80
N PRO A 69 -25.03 5.05 -4.27
CA PRO A 69 -25.75 6.16 -4.88
C PRO A 69 -24.84 7.37 -5.16
N VAL A 70 -25.01 7.96 -6.35
CA VAL A 70 -24.34 9.19 -6.74
C VAL A 70 -25.14 10.39 -6.21
N ILE A 71 -24.47 11.28 -5.48
CA ILE A 71 -25.07 12.48 -4.87
C ILE A 71 -24.66 13.78 -5.57
N ALA A 72 -23.57 13.75 -6.33
CA ALA A 72 -23.14 14.88 -7.14
C ALA A 72 -22.27 14.41 -8.32
N LYS A 73 -22.07 15.32 -9.27
CA LYS A 73 -21.08 15.20 -10.32
C LYS A 73 -20.20 16.44 -10.33
N TRP A 74 -18.90 16.25 -10.17
CA TRP A 74 -17.92 17.32 -10.28
C TRP A 74 -17.36 17.37 -11.69
N LYS A 75 -17.05 18.58 -12.16
CA LYS A 75 -16.48 18.80 -13.49
C LYS A 75 -14.95 18.75 -13.40
N SER A 76 -14.29 18.62 -14.55
CA SER A 76 -12.84 18.80 -14.64
C SER A 76 -12.41 20.10 -13.95
N LYS A 77 -11.25 20.06 -13.28
CA LYS A 77 -10.65 21.14 -12.49
C LYS A 77 -11.37 21.53 -11.20
N THR A 78 -12.48 20.89 -10.82
CA THR A 78 -13.07 21.08 -9.49
C THR A 78 -12.02 20.74 -8.43
N LEU A 79 -11.72 21.71 -7.57
CA LEU A 79 -10.87 21.55 -6.41
C LEU A 79 -11.72 21.12 -5.22
N PHE A 80 -11.21 20.16 -4.45
CA PHE A 80 -11.88 19.69 -3.26
C PHE A 80 -10.85 19.32 -2.20
N ARG A 81 -11.23 19.50 -0.93
CA ARG A 81 -10.41 19.06 0.20
C ARG A 81 -10.70 17.60 0.47
N VAL A 82 -9.66 16.86 0.81
CA VAL A 82 -9.70 15.48 1.27
C VAL A 82 -9.40 15.43 2.76
N ASP A 83 -10.13 14.62 3.52
CA ASP A 83 -9.93 14.36 4.96
C ASP A 83 -9.80 12.87 5.30
N LYS A 84 -10.20 11.96 4.40
CA LYS A 84 -10.08 10.50 4.62
C LYS A 84 -9.54 9.78 3.40
N ARG A 85 -8.79 8.71 3.68
CA ARG A 85 -8.22 7.77 2.71
C ARG A 85 -8.84 6.40 2.95
N CYS A 86 -9.59 5.87 1.99
CA CYS A 86 -10.30 4.60 2.17
C CYS A 86 -10.12 3.67 0.98
N VAL A 87 -10.01 2.39 1.26
CA VAL A 87 -9.89 1.31 0.28
C VAL A 87 -11.12 0.43 0.44
N ASN A 88 -11.79 0.08 -0.65
CA ASN A 88 -12.93 -0.83 -0.60
C ASN A 88 -12.51 -2.29 -0.76
N ASP A 89 -13.48 -3.22 -0.66
CA ASP A 89 -13.22 -4.67 -0.78
C ASP A 89 -12.67 -5.10 -2.14
N ALA A 90 -12.78 -4.24 -3.16
CA ALA A 90 -12.19 -4.44 -4.48
C ALA A 90 -10.76 -3.85 -4.58
N GLY A 91 -10.18 -3.33 -3.50
CA GLY A 91 -8.86 -2.73 -3.48
C GLY A 91 -8.79 -1.33 -4.09
N ASN A 92 -9.93 -0.71 -4.43
CA ASN A 92 -9.94 0.62 -5.04
C ASN A 92 -9.76 1.70 -3.98
N LEU A 93 -8.90 2.69 -4.28
CA LEU A 93 -8.64 3.83 -3.41
C LEU A 93 -9.66 4.95 -3.63
N TRP A 94 -10.24 5.46 -2.55
CA TRP A 94 -11.25 6.52 -2.56
C TRP A 94 -10.86 7.64 -1.59
N TRP A 95 -11.26 8.86 -1.96
CA TRP A 95 -11.08 10.06 -1.17
C TRP A 95 -12.43 10.54 -0.67
N HIS A 96 -12.54 10.80 0.63
CA HIS A 96 -13.67 11.55 1.16
C HIS A 96 -13.41 13.03 0.99
N SER A 97 -14.45 13.80 0.70
CA SER A 97 -14.41 15.25 0.76
C SER A 97 -15.31 15.78 1.87
N ASP A 98 -14.77 16.67 2.69
CA ASP A 98 -15.44 17.23 3.85
C ASP A 98 -15.92 18.68 3.69
N CYS A 99 -15.52 19.38 2.62
CA CYS A 99 -15.87 20.79 2.40
C CYS A 99 -15.74 21.29 0.96
N CYS A 100 -16.10 22.57 0.81
CA CYS A 100 -15.59 23.50 -0.19
C CYS A 100 -16.14 23.36 -1.62
N THR A 101 -16.72 22.21 -1.95
CA THR A 101 -17.52 22.00 -3.18
C THR A 101 -19.02 22.13 -2.96
N GLY A 102 -19.46 22.31 -1.70
CA GLY A 102 -20.87 22.29 -1.30
C GLY A 102 -21.44 20.87 -1.11
N VAL A 103 -20.68 19.82 -1.41
CA VAL A 103 -21.10 18.42 -1.26
C VAL A 103 -20.02 17.63 -0.53
N LYS A 104 -20.41 16.83 0.47
CA LYS A 104 -19.55 15.86 1.12
C LYS A 104 -19.82 14.47 0.58
N GLY A 105 -18.78 13.70 0.30
CA GLY A 105 -18.93 12.36 -0.25
C GLY A 105 -17.61 11.76 -0.74
N TRP A 106 -17.72 10.65 -1.47
CA TRP A 106 -16.57 9.85 -1.88
C TRP A 106 -16.34 9.91 -3.38
N ILE A 107 -15.09 10.13 -3.77
CA ILE A 107 -14.65 10.15 -5.16
C ILE A 107 -13.52 9.15 -5.37
N TRP A 108 -13.56 8.44 -6.50
CA TRP A 108 -12.55 7.45 -6.84
C TRP A 108 -11.22 8.13 -7.17
N ASN A 109 -10.11 7.57 -6.67
CA ASN A 109 -8.78 8.15 -6.82
C ASN A 109 -8.42 8.43 -8.28
N ASP A 110 -8.73 7.52 -9.19
CA ASP A 110 -8.32 7.56 -10.60
C ASP A 110 -8.92 8.74 -11.38
N TYR A 111 -9.93 9.40 -10.81
CA TYR A 111 -10.52 10.61 -11.37
C TYR A 111 -9.87 11.90 -10.84
N THR A 112 -8.81 11.78 -10.04
CA THR A 112 -8.27 12.88 -9.24
C THR A 112 -6.76 12.87 -9.15
N GLU A 113 -6.16 14.04 -9.07
CA GLU A 113 -4.73 14.21 -8.82
C GLU A 113 -4.50 15.15 -7.63
N PHE A 114 -3.27 15.17 -7.11
CA PHE A 114 -2.86 16.22 -6.18
C PHE A 114 -2.92 17.57 -6.89
N ALA A 115 -3.57 18.55 -6.26
CA ALA A 115 -3.59 19.90 -6.79
C ALA A 115 -2.23 20.56 -6.49
N HIS A 116 -1.31 20.50 -7.44
CA HIS A 116 -0.12 21.36 -7.41
C HIS A 116 -0.54 22.80 -7.72
N TYR A 117 -0.04 23.74 -6.92
CA TYR A 117 -0.07 25.16 -7.26
C TYR A 117 0.95 25.36 -8.40
N ASN A 118 0.44 25.63 -9.60
CA ASN A 118 1.24 26.17 -10.71
C ASN A 118 1.00 27.67 -10.78
#